data_AF-A0A8S4DXC3-F1
#
_entry.id   AF-A0A8S4DXC3-F1
#
_cell.length_a   1.000
_cell.length_b   1.000
_cell.length_c   1.000
_cell.angle_alpha   90.00
_cell.angle_beta   90.00
_cell.angle_gamma   90.00
#
_symmetry.space_group_name_H-M   'P 1'
#
loop_
_entity.id
_entity.type
_entity.pdbx_description
1 polymer ?
#
loop_
_entity_poly.entity_id
_entity_poly.type
_entity_poly.pdbx_seq_one_letter_code
_entity_poly.pdbx_strand_id
1 'polypeptide(L)' 'MRVQLSAGNLDASGKGLATQKHLVKESPDMLAIASWTGQVPRRPALPPGARLSQLMALGSRRDPGQVVWMLAKSDSEMT' A
#
# COMPACT_ATOMS: atom_id res chain seq x y z
N MET A 1 12.31 6.33 -14.65
CA MET A 1 12.61 5.43 -13.51
C MET A 1 11.39 4.54 -13.28
N ARG A 2 11.47 3.22 -13.50
CA ARG A 2 10.36 2.28 -13.30
C ARG A 2 10.63 1.52 -12.00
N VAL A 3 9.83 1.75 -10.96
CA VAL A 3 9.99 1.07 -9.67
C VAL A 3 9.04 -0.13 -9.66
N GLN A 4 9.58 -1.35 -9.67
CA GLN A 4 8.82 -2.58 -9.46
C GLN A 4 8.64 -2.78 -7.96
N LEU A 5 7.42 -2.61 -7.45
CA LEU A 5 7.11 -2.85 -6.05
C LEU A 5 6.07 -3.97 -5.94
N SER A 6 6.33 -4.89 -5.01
CA SER A 6 5.54 -6.10 -4.82
C SER A 6 4.47 -5.82 -3.76
N ALA A 7 3.21 -5.63 -4.17
CA ALA A 7 2.10 -5.53 -3.23
C ALA A 7 1.59 -6.95 -2.91
N GLY A 8 1.65 -7.35 -1.64
CA GLY A 8 1.02 -8.57 -1.16
C GLY A 8 -0.36 -8.27 -0.60
N ASN A 9 -1.42 -8.81 -1.21
CA ASN A 9 -2.76 -8.83 -0.62
C ASN A 9 -2.96 -10.17 0.09
N LEU A 10 -3.28 -10.12 1.39
CA LEU A 10 -3.74 -11.27 2.16
C LEU A 10 -5.27 -11.23 2.22
N ASP A 11 -5.92 -12.30 1.80
CA ASP A 11 -7.35 -12.48 1.99
C ASP A 11 -7.65 -12.89 3.44
N ALA A 12 -8.91 -12.77 3.86
CA ALA A 12 -9.39 -13.14 5.20
C ALA A 12 -9.34 -14.67 5.47
N SER A 13 -8.79 -15.47 4.55
CA SER A 13 -8.64 -16.93 4.63
C SER A 13 -7.19 -17.37 4.85
N GLY A 14 -6.24 -16.43 4.91
CA GLY A 14 -4.81 -16.74 5.05
C GLY A 14 -4.22 -17.45 3.82
N LYS A 15 -4.94 -17.45 2.69
CA LYS A 15 -4.43 -17.97 1.42
C LYS A 15 -3.86 -16.80 0.64
N GLY A 16 -2.53 -16.72 0.62
CA GLY A 16 -1.80 -15.69 -0.13
C GLY A 16 -2.30 -15.61 -1.57
N LEU A 17 -3.08 -14.58 -1.87
CA LEU A 17 -3.52 -14.32 -3.23
C LEU A 17 -2.27 -13.89 -3.99
N ALA A 18 -2.03 -14.57 -5.11
CA ALA A 18 -0.87 -14.39 -5.97
C ALA A 18 -0.39 -12.93 -6.01
N THR A 19 0.90 -12.74 -5.73
CA THR A 19 1.69 -11.52 -5.89
C THR A 19 1.34 -10.82 -7.20
N GLN A 20 0.29 -10.01 -7.19
CA GLN A 20 0.01 -9.09 -8.28
C GLN A 20 1.01 -7.97 -8.13
N LYS A 21 2.06 -8.02 -8.94
CA LYS A 21 3.01 -6.93 -9.11
C LYS A 21 2.25 -5.73 -9.67
N HIS A 22 1.64 -4.93 -8.79
CA HIS A 22 1.03 -3.68 -9.18
C HIS A 22 2.17 -2.71 -9.52
N LEU A 23 2.54 -2.72 -10.80
CA LEU A 23 3.62 -1.90 -11.30
C LEU A 23 3.06 -0.48 -11.43
N VAL A 24 3.49 0.39 -10.52
CA VAL A 24 3.18 1.81 -10.56
C VAL A 24 3.83 2.38 -11.83
N LYS A 25 3.03 2.51 -12.89
CA LYS A 25 3.51 2.93 -14.24
C LYS A 25 3.85 4.41 -14.29
N GLU A 26 3.20 5.21 -13.45
CA GLU A 26 3.37 6.66 -13.35
C GLU A 26 3.63 7.06 -11.90
N SER A 27 4.43 8.11 -11.70
CA SER A 27 4.72 8.67 -10.38
C SER A 27 3.41 9.05 -9.68
N PRO A 28 3.15 8.62 -8.44
CA PRO A 28 1.97 9.05 -7.71
C PRO A 28 2.09 10.54 -7.37
N ASP A 29 1.01 11.30 -7.57
CA ASP A 29 0.95 12.72 -7.22
C ASP A 29 0.75 12.94 -5.71
N MET A 30 0.27 11.90 -5.00
CA MET A 30 -0.02 11.93 -3.57
C MET A 30 0.44 10.64 -2.88
N LEU A 31 1.03 10.79 -1.69
CA LEU A 31 1.55 9.71 -0.86
C LEU A 31 1.19 9.97 0.61
N ALA A 32 0.64 8.96 1.28
CA ALA A 32 0.44 8.95 2.72
C ALA A 32 1.15 7.74 3.33
N ILE A 33 1.84 7.93 4.46
CA ILE A 33 2.62 6.90 5.15
C ILE A 33 2.25 6.81 6.63
N ALA A 34 2.34 5.62 7.21
CA ALA A 34 2.17 5.40 8.64
C ALA A 34 0.89 6.04 9.20
N SER A 35 1.01 6.91 10.21
CA SER A 35 -0.13 7.59 10.86
C SER A 35 -1.00 8.38 9.89
N TRP A 36 -0.42 8.93 8.82
CA TRP A 36 -1.14 9.74 7.83
C TRP A 36 -2.12 8.92 6.99
N THR A 37 -1.91 7.60 6.89
CA THR A 37 -2.83 6.69 6.20
C THR A 37 -4.21 6.64 6.86
N GLY A 38 -4.32 7.03 8.14
CA GLY A 38 -5.62 7.12 8.84
C GLY A 38 -6.55 8.20 8.30
N GLN A 39 -6.03 9.17 7.54
CA GLN A 39 -6.83 10.22 6.89
C GLN A 39 -7.31 9.81 5.49
N VAL A 40 -6.81 8.69 4.97
CA VAL A 40 -7.15 8.23 3.62
C VAL A 40 -8.43 7.37 3.70
N PRO A 41 -9.48 7.72 2.93
CA PRO A 41 -10.76 7.03 2.99
C PRO A 41 -10.62 5.56 2.55
N ARG A 42 -11.48 4.69 3.07
CA ARG A 42 -11.53 3.26 2.74
C ARG A 42 -10.22 2.51 3.03
N ARG A 43 -9.54 2.89 4.13
CA ARG A 43 -8.35 2.20 4.60
C ARG A 43 -8.62 0.71 4.84
N PRO A 44 -7.82 -0.20 4.25
CA PRO A 44 -7.97 -1.62 4.48
C PRO A 44 -7.60 -1.98 5.92
N ALA A 45 -8.16 -3.08 6.41
CA ALA A 45 -7.69 -3.71 7.65
C ALA A 45 -6.26 -4.23 7.44
N LEU A 46 -5.41 -4.07 8.45
CA LEU A 46 -4.04 -4.59 8.40
C LEU A 46 -4.05 -6.11 8.60
N PRO A 47 -3.21 -6.86 7.86
CA PRO A 47 -3.00 -8.27 8.14
C PRO A 47 -2.48 -8.50 9.57
N PRO A 48 -2.72 -9.69 10.17
CA PRO A 48 -2.17 -10.02 11.48
C PRO A 48 -0.64 -9.87 11.51
N GLY A 49 -0.12 -9.20 12.54
CA GLY A 49 1.31 -8.94 12.70
C GLY A 49 1.85 -7.76 11.89
N ALA A 50 1.07 -7.20 10.96
CA ALA A 50 1.44 -5.98 10.25
C ALA A 50 1.22 -4.74 11.12
N ARG A 51 2.12 -3.77 11.01
CA ARG A 51 2.09 -2.52 11.75
C ARG A 51 1.66 -1.37 10.86
N LEU A 52 1.03 -0.36 11.46
CA LEU A 52 0.61 0.84 10.75
C LEU A 52 1.81 1.56 10.11
N SER A 53 2.96 1.54 10.77
CA SER A 53 4.22 2.12 10.28
C SER A 53 4.68 1.55 8.93
N GLN A 54 4.25 0.32 8.59
CA GLN A 54 4.58 -0.35 7.34
C GLN A 54 3.58 -0.01 6.22
N LEU A 55 2.49 0.71 6.51
CA LEU A 55 1.41 0.98 5.56
C LEU A 55 1.67 2.28 4.78
N MET A 56 1.40 2.21 3.48
CA MET A 56 1.44 3.32 2.54
C MET A 56 0.18 3.36 1.69
N ALA A 57 -0.26 4.56 1.36
CA ALA A 57 -1.33 4.82 0.40
C ALA A 57 -0.80 5.73 -0.70
N LEU A 58 -0.95 5.30 -1.96
CA LEU A 58 -0.62 6.07 -3.15
C LEU A 58 -1.92 6.53 -3.82
N GLY A 59 -2.02 7.80 -4.15
CA GLY A 59 -3.16 8.37 -4.88
C GLY A 59 -2.71 9.21 -6.06
N SER A 60 -3.64 9.49 -6.97
CA SER A 60 -3.46 10.45 -8.06
C SER A 60 -4.44 11.60 -7.90
N ARG A 61 -4.01 12.80 -8.30
CA ARG A 61 -4.93 13.95 -8.39
C ARG A 61 -5.91 13.80 -9.56
N ARG A 62 -5.54 13.05 -10.59
CA ARG A 62 -6.38 12.80 -11.78
C ARG A 62 -7.55 11.87 -11.46
N ASP A 63 -7.35 10.92 -10.55
CA ASP A 63 -8.39 10.02 -10.06
C ASP A 63 -8.33 9.94 -8.52
N PRO A 64 -9.01 10.86 -7.82
CA PRO A 64 -9.03 10.89 -6.36
C PRO A 64 -9.70 9.65 -5.72
N GLY A 65 -10.46 8.87 -6.48
CA GLY A 65 -11.12 7.66 -6.01
C GLY A 65 -10.21 6.43 -6.04
N GLN A 66 -9.12 6.48 -6.80
CA GLN A 66 -8.19 5.38 -6.97
C GLN A 66 -7.00 5.52 -6.02
N VAL A 67 -7.08 4.78 -4.90
CA VAL A 67 -5.99 4.68 -3.93
C VAL A 67 -5.41 3.27 -3.98
N VAL A 68 -4.09 3.18 -4.17
CA VAL A 68 -3.33 1.93 -4.09
C VAL A 68 -2.71 1.82 -2.70
N TRP A 69 -3.02 0.72 -2.02
CA TRP A 69 -2.49 0.43 -0.69
C TRP A 69 -1.30 -0.50 -0.79
N MET A 70 -0.26 -0.20 -0.03
CA MET A 70 0.99 -0.95 -0.03
C MET A 70 1.46 -1.19 1.40
N LEU A 71 2.01 -2.38 1.63
CA LEU A 71 2.53 -2.79 2.93
C LEU A 71 3.99 -3.18 2.77
N ALA A 72 4.88 -2.49 3.50
CA ALA A 72 6.29 -2.85 3.60
C ALA A 72 6.45 -4.17 4.37
N LYS A 73 7.50 -4.93 4.06
CA LYS A 73 7.75 -6.22 4.74
C LYS A 73 8.24 -6.03 6.17
N SER A 74 8.91 -4.90 6.44
CA SER A 74 9.46 -4.55 7.75
C SER A 74 9.48 -3.03 7.91
N ASP A 75 9.51 -2.55 9.16
CA ASP A 75 9.74 -1.13 9.46
C ASP A 75 11.07 -0.60 8.89
N SER A 76 12.09 -1.45 8.78
CA SER A 76 13.40 -1.08 8.24
C SER A 76 13.36 -0.74 6.75
N GLU A 77 12.38 -1.24 5.99
CA GLU A 77 12.20 -0.83 4.57
C GLU A 77 11.57 0.57 4.45
N MET A 78 11.13 1.14 5.57
CA MET A 78 10.46 2.43 5.65
C MET A 78 11.41 3.57 6.07
N THR A 79 12.63 3.24 6.50
CA THR A 79 13.67 4.16 6.98
C THR A 79 14.68 4.45 5.87
#